data_AF-A0A3C0T844-F1
#
_entry.id   AF-A0A3C0T844-F1
#
_cell.length_a   1.000
_cell.length_b   1.000
_cell.length_c   1.000
_cell.angle_alpha   90.00
_cell.angle_beta   90.00
_cell.angle_gamma   90.00
#
_symmetry.space_group_name_H-M   'P 1'
#
loop_
_entity.id
_entity.type
_entity.pdbx_description
1 polymer ?
#
loop_
_entity_poly.entity_id
_entity_poly.type
_entity_poly.pdbx_seq_one_letter_code
_entity_poly.pdbx_strand_id
1 'polypeptide(L)' 'MRAFTKSVVACGLSLGLAAPAMAADMVVGVPNWPSAVATANVIKVVLEDNLGLEVELQNGTNA' A
#
# COMPACT_ATOMS: atom_id res chain seq x y z
N MET A 1 20.60 4.02 -39.85
CA MET A 1 20.05 2.79 -39.23
C MET A 1 20.49 2.55 -37.78
N ARG A 2 21.70 2.94 -37.34
CA ARG A 2 22.18 2.73 -35.95
C ARG A 2 21.43 3.49 -34.84
N ALA A 3 20.79 4.62 -35.16
CA ALA A 3 20.01 5.41 -34.19
C ALA A 3 18.66 4.76 -33.83
N PHE A 4 18.05 4.04 -34.79
CA PHE A 4 16.76 3.39 -34.62
C PHE A 4 16.84 2.21 -33.65
N THR A 5 17.95 1.46 -33.69
CA THR A 5 18.21 0.33 -32.79
C THR A 5 18.40 0.76 -31.32
N LYS A 6 18.95 1.97 -31.07
CA LYS A 6 19.13 2.48 -29.71
C LYS A 6 17.80 2.89 -29.05
N SER A 7 16.83 3.40 -29.82
CA SER A 7 15.51 3.77 -29.30
C SER A 7 14.65 2.58 -28.89
N VAL A 8 14.77 1.44 -29.57
CA VAL A 8 13.98 0.23 -29.24
C VAL A 8 14.40 -0.37 -27.90
N VAL A 9 15.69 -0.35 -27.57
CA VAL A 9 16.21 -0.86 -26.28
C VAL A 9 15.78 0.05 -25.11
N ALA A 10 15.73 1.37 -25.32
CA ALA A 10 15.28 2.31 -24.29
C ALA A 10 13.77 2.20 -23.97
N CYS A 11 12.92 1.90 -24.97
CA CYS A 11 11.49 1.65 -24.75
C CYS A 11 11.19 0.29 -24.10
N GLY A 12 12.03 -0.72 -24.29
CA GLY A 12 11.85 -2.03 -23.66
C GLY A 12 12.11 -2.01 -22.15
N LEU A 13 13.03 -1.15 -21.69
CA LEU A 13 13.42 -1.07 -20.28
C LEU A 13 12.35 -0.37 -19.41
N SER A 14 11.61 0.59 -19.97
CA SER A 14 10.56 1.31 -19.24
C SER A 14 9.34 0.44 -18.93
N LEU A 15 9.05 -0.57 -19.76
CA LEU A 15 7.95 -1.51 -19.54
C LEU A 15 8.26 -2.56 -18.46
N GLY A 16 9.55 -2.87 -18.23
CA GLY A 16 9.98 -3.82 -17.20
C GLY A 16 10.05 -3.26 -15.78
N LEU A 17 10.03 -1.93 -15.63
CA LEU A 17 10.03 -1.24 -14.34
C LEU A 17 8.62 -0.98 -13.80
N ALA A 18 7.59 -1.17 -14.63
CA ALA A 18 6.19 -1.09 -14.22
C ALA A 18 5.75 -2.42 -13.58
N ALA A 19 6.46 -2.85 -12.54
CA ALA A 19 6.00 -3.95 -11.69
C ALA A 19 4.58 -3.60 -11.19
N PRO A 20 3.64 -4.56 -11.16
CA PRO A 20 2.33 -4.32 -10.56
C PRO A 20 2.56 -3.84 -9.13
N ALA A 21 1.93 -2.72 -8.76
CA ALA A 21 1.84 -2.33 -7.37
C ALA A 21 1.10 -3.45 -6.64
N MET A 22 1.86 -4.33 -5.97
CA MET A 22 1.29 -5.30 -5.05
C MET A 22 0.61 -4.46 -3.97
N ALA A 23 -0.71 -4.57 -3.83
CA ALA A 23 -1.44 -3.94 -2.74
C ALA A 23 -0.74 -4.36 -1.43
N ALA A 24 -0.24 -3.38 -0.68
CA ALA A 24 0.45 -3.66 0.57
C ALA A 24 -0.63 -3.88 1.62
N ASP A 25 -0.78 -5.13 2.07
CA ASP A 25 -1.57 -5.44 3.26
C ASP A 25 -0.99 -4.64 4.43
N MET A 26 -1.80 -3.78 5.05
CA MET A 26 -1.35 -2.97 6.17
C MET A 26 -1.98 -3.42 7.47
N VAL A 27 -1.15 -3.53 8.50
CA VAL A 27 -1.59 -3.93 9.85
C VAL A 27 -1.49 -2.72 10.77
N VAL A 28 -2.61 -2.36 11.39
CA VAL A 28 -2.68 -1.30 12.40
C VAL A 28 -2.77 -1.94 13.78
N GLY A 29 -1.78 -1.67 14.63
CA GLY A 29 -1.80 -2.06 16.03
C GLY A 29 -2.82 -1.25 16.83
N VAL A 30 -3.67 -1.93 17.61
CA VAL A 30 -4.76 -1.34 18.38
C VAL A 30 -4.54 -1.60 19.86
N PRO A 31 -4.19 -0.57 20.67
CA PRO A 31 -4.17 -0.71 22.13
C PRO A 31 -5.52 -1.17 22.71
N ASN A 32 -5.52 -1.77 23.90
CA ASN A 32 -6.72 -2.45 24.44
C ASN A 32 -7.74 -1.53 25.13
N TRP A 33 -7.59 -0.20 25.05
CA TRP A 33 -8.52 0.76 25.63
C TRP A 33 -9.53 1.31 24.60
N PRO A 34 -10.76 1.68 25.00
CA PRO A 34 -11.85 1.97 24.06
C PRO A 34 -11.58 3.09 23.04
N SER A 35 -10.90 4.16 23.45
CA SER A 35 -10.60 5.29 22.54
C SER A 35 -9.60 4.92 21.45
N ALA A 36 -8.65 4.02 21.73
CA ALA A 36 -7.75 3.48 20.72
C ALA A 36 -8.50 2.60 19.71
N VAL A 37 -9.40 1.74 20.19
CA VAL A 37 -10.25 0.91 19.32
C VAL A 37 -11.10 1.79 18.40
N ALA A 38 -11.74 2.83 18.93
CA ALA A 38 -12.53 3.75 18.11
C ALA A 38 -11.66 4.46 17.06
N THR A 39 -10.49 4.96 17.46
CA THR A 39 -9.56 5.65 16.55
C THR A 39 -9.06 4.72 15.44
N ALA A 40 -8.70 3.48 15.77
CA ALA A 40 -8.22 2.50 14.81
C ALA A 40 -9.28 2.16 13.74
N ASN A 41 -10.56 2.10 14.12
CA ASN A 41 -11.65 1.88 13.16
C ASN A 41 -11.83 3.07 12.21
N VAL A 42 -11.70 4.30 12.69
CA VAL A 42 -11.73 5.50 11.82
C VAL A 42 -10.56 5.49 10.84
N ILE A 43 -9.36 5.15 11.32
CA ILE A 43 -8.15 5.03 10.49
C ILE A 43 -8.36 3.99 9.39
N LYS A 44 -8.86 2.79 9.73
CA LYS A 44 -9.19 1.73 8.76
C LYS A 44 -10.12 2.25 7.66
N VAL A 45 -11.27 2.82 8.03
CA VAL A 45 -12.26 3.33 7.05
C VAL A 45 -11.64 4.37 6.13
N VAL A 46 -10.90 5.34 6.66
CA VAL A 46 -10.29 6.41 5.84
C VAL A 46 -9.25 5.84 4.85
N LEU A 47 -8.45 4.86 5.28
CA LEU A 47 -7.42 4.27 4.42
C LEU A 47 -8.03 3.37 3.34
N GLU A 48 -9.05 2.59 3.68
CA GLU A 48 -9.78 1.75 2.72
C GLU A 48 -10.52 2.64 1.70
N ASP A 49 -11.28 3.63 2.16
CA ASP A 49 -12.14 4.46 1.29
C ASP A 49 -11.33 5.39 0.38
N ASN A 50 -10.23 5.97 0.86
CA ASN A 50 -9.50 7.01 0.13
C ASN A 50 -8.29 6.48 -0.64
N LEU A 51 -7.69 5.38 -0.19
CA LEU A 51 -6.44 4.86 -0.76
C LEU A 51 -6.61 3.46 -1.37
N GLY A 52 -7.75 2.79 -1.18
CA GLY A 52 -7.99 1.45 -1.71
C GLY A 52 -7.06 0.39 -1.13
N LEU A 53 -6.59 0.60 0.11
CA LEU A 53 -5.73 -0.34 0.83
C LEU A 53 -6.57 -1.42 1.51
N GLU A 54 -5.97 -2.58 1.77
CA GLU A 54 -6.54 -3.60 2.66
C GLU A 54 -5.93 -3.42 4.06
N VAL A 55 -6.78 -3.15 5.07
CA VAL A 55 -6.32 -2.82 6.43
C VAL A 55 -6.79 -3.87 7.44
N GLU A 56 -5.83 -4.51 8.10
CA GLU A 56 -6.07 -5.40 9.24
C GLU A 56 -5.86 -4.65 10.57
N LEU A 57 -6.73 -4.90 11.54
CA LEU A 57 -6.59 -4.37 12.90
C LEU A 57 -6.05 -5.47 13.82
N GLN A 58 -4.89 -5.23 14.43
CA GLN A 58 -4.26 -6.17 15.36
C GLN A 58 -4.34 -5.66 16.79
N ASN A 59 -5.07 -6.36 17.65
CA ASN A 59 -5.22 -5.96 19.05
C ASN A 59 -3.92 -6.20 19.84
N GLY A 60 -3.47 -5.18 20.58
CA GLY A 60 -2.33 -5.22 21.49
C GLY A 60 -2.76 -5.42 22.95
N THR A 61 -1.80 -5.73 23.82
CA THR A 61 -2.01 -5.93 25.26
C THR A 61 -1.56 -4.75 26.11
N ASN A 62 -1.10 -3.66 25.48
CA ASN A 62 -0.67 -2.45 26.17
C ASN A 62 -1.93 -1.72 26.67
N ALA A 63 -2.07 -1.63 27.99
CA ALA A 63 -3.07 -0.80 28.68
C ALA A 63 -2.45 0.53 29.07
#